data_AF-A0A3C0MCN9-F1
#
_entry.id   AF-A0A3C0MCN9-F1
#
_cell.length_a   1.000
_cell.length_b   1.000
_cell.length_c   1.000
_cell.angle_alpha   90.00
_cell.angle_beta   90.00
_cell.angle_gamma   90.00
#
_symmetry.space_group_name_H-M   'P 1'
#
loop_
_entity.id
_entity.type
_entity.pdbx_description
1 polymer ?
#
loop_
_entity_poly.entity_id
_entity_poly.type
_entity_poly.pdbx_seq_one_letter_code
_entity_poly.pdbx_strand_id
1 'polypeptide(L)'
;ALSNKFGPMVLTTGNKSEMSVGYATLYGDMCGGFNVLKDLYKMQVFALSRWRNQNRPAGFLGPQGRVMPERVIDKPPSAELRANQKDEDSLPPYPVLDDILECLVENEMPVEHISARGHALATIKRVEHLLNTAEYKRRQAPPGVKLTRKNFGRDRRYPITNAFRDAT
;
A
#
# COMPACT_ATOMS: atom_id res chain seq x y z
N ALA A 1 22.77 -8.22 -1.32
CA ALA A 1 24.17 -8.46 -0.93
C ALA A 1 24.28 -9.06 0.48
N LEU A 2 23.84 -8.36 1.54
CA LEU A 2 23.91 -8.88 2.92
C LEU A 2 23.14 -10.20 3.10
N SER A 3 21.92 -10.29 2.58
CA SER A 3 21.12 -11.53 2.58
C SER A 3 21.88 -12.73 2.01
N ASN A 4 22.46 -12.61 0.81
CA ASN A 4 23.26 -13.69 0.21
C ASN A 4 24.49 -14.05 1.04
N LYS A 5 25.14 -13.06 1.66
CA LYS A 5 26.36 -13.28 2.45
C LYS A 5 26.09 -13.99 3.78
N PHE A 6 24.96 -13.68 4.42
CA PHE A 6 24.71 -14.11 5.80
C PHE A 6 23.55 -15.11 5.95
N GLY A 7 22.70 -15.28 4.93
CA GLY A 7 21.59 -16.24 4.92
C GLY A 7 20.17 -15.71 5.23
N PRO A 8 19.94 -14.57 5.94
CA PRO A 8 18.59 -14.09 6.18
C PRO A 8 17.86 -13.65 4.91
N MET A 9 16.53 -13.84 4.89
CA MET A 9 15.68 -13.31 3.83
C MET A 9 15.43 -11.81 4.02
N VAL A 10 15.48 -11.04 2.93
CA VAL A 10 15.05 -9.62 2.94
C VAL A 10 13.52 -9.55 2.99
N LEU A 11 12.99 -8.85 3.98
CA LEU A 11 11.57 -8.47 4.03
C LEU A 11 11.38 -7.10 3.40
N THR A 12 10.47 -6.98 2.46
CA THR A 12 10.06 -5.67 1.92
C THR A 12 8.90 -5.10 2.74
N THR A 13 8.73 -3.78 2.65
CA THR A 13 7.88 -3.01 3.57
C THR A 13 6.78 -2.20 2.87
N GLY A 14 6.64 -2.35 1.55
CA GLY A 14 5.63 -1.61 0.80
C GLY A 14 4.21 -2.08 1.15
N ASN A 15 3.34 -1.15 1.50
CA ASN A 15 1.97 -1.46 1.90
C ASN A 15 1.00 -1.50 0.70
N LYS A 16 -0.24 -1.91 0.94
CA LYS A 16 -1.26 -2.05 -0.11
C LYS A 16 -1.56 -0.74 -0.81
N SER A 17 -1.56 0.40 -0.12
CA SER A 17 -1.80 1.72 -0.72
C SER A 17 -0.69 2.08 -1.71
N GLU A 18 0.57 1.97 -1.30
CA GLU A 18 1.74 2.23 -2.15
C GLU A 18 1.77 1.30 -3.38
N MET A 19 1.54 0.01 -3.17
CA MET A 19 1.50 -0.99 -4.24
C MET A 19 0.31 -0.78 -5.19
N SER A 20 -0.81 -0.27 -4.69
CA SER A 20 -2.00 0.02 -5.50
C SER A 20 -1.69 1.08 -6.55
N VAL A 21 -1.14 2.23 -6.14
CA VAL A 21 -0.87 3.34 -7.07
C VAL A 21 0.52 3.29 -7.71
N GLY A 22 1.27 2.22 -7.46
CA GLY A 22 2.62 2.03 -8.03
C GLY A 22 3.64 3.01 -7.45
N TYR A 23 3.41 3.47 -6.23
CA TYR A 23 4.33 4.30 -5.46
C TYR A 23 5.45 3.43 -4.86
N ALA A 24 6.22 2.83 -5.76
CA ALA A 24 7.26 1.86 -5.47
C ALA A 24 8.31 1.88 -6.59
N THR A 25 9.54 1.50 -6.26
CA THR A 25 10.67 1.47 -7.17
C THR A 25 11.07 0.03 -7.47
N LEU A 26 10.96 -0.38 -8.74
CA LEU A 26 11.45 -1.68 -9.17
C LEU A 26 12.93 -1.83 -8.84
N TYR A 27 13.28 -2.97 -8.26
CA TYR A 27 14.64 -3.30 -7.81
C TYR A 27 15.18 -2.41 -6.68
N GLY A 28 14.36 -1.49 -6.15
CA GLY A 28 14.60 -0.72 -4.94
C GLY A 28 13.82 -1.30 -3.76
N ASP A 29 12.83 -0.57 -3.27
CA ASP A 29 11.95 -0.95 -2.15
C ASP A 29 11.18 -2.27 -2.37
N MET A 30 10.97 -2.68 -3.63
CA MET A 30 10.34 -3.95 -4.00
C MET A 30 11.29 -5.15 -3.96
N CYS A 31 12.60 -4.94 -3.76
CA CYS A 31 13.60 -6.01 -3.79
C CYS A 31 13.65 -6.77 -2.46
N GLY A 32 13.02 -7.95 -2.41
CA GLY A 32 13.13 -8.86 -1.27
C GLY A 32 12.38 -10.18 -1.50
N GLY A 33 12.46 -11.08 -0.52
CA GLY A 33 11.88 -12.43 -0.62
C GLY A 33 10.43 -12.51 -0.17
N PHE A 34 9.98 -11.61 0.71
CA PHE A 34 8.62 -11.61 1.24
C PHE A 34 8.19 -10.21 1.70
N ASN A 35 6.91 -9.89 1.56
CA ASN A 35 6.33 -8.63 2.02
C ASN A 35 5.24 -8.87 3.07
N VAL A 36 5.53 -8.49 4.31
CA VAL A 36 4.63 -8.69 5.45
C VAL A 36 3.46 -7.69 5.49
N LEU A 37 3.59 -6.54 4.83
CA LEU A 37 2.58 -5.47 4.79
C LEU A 37 1.82 -5.41 3.46
N LYS A 38 2.06 -6.38 2.57
CA LYS A 38 1.56 -6.39 1.18
C LYS A 38 0.08 -6.08 1.05
N ASP A 39 -0.72 -6.55 2.00
CA ASP A 39 -2.18 -6.49 1.96
C ASP A 39 -2.79 -5.66 3.10
N LEU A 40 -2.02 -4.72 3.66
CA LEU A 40 -2.51 -3.70 4.60
C LEU A 40 -2.49 -2.33 3.95
N TYR A 41 -3.57 -1.57 4.04
CA TYR A 41 -3.59 -0.16 3.67
C TYR A 41 -2.78 0.70 4.65
N LYS A 42 -2.32 1.88 4.23
CA LYS A 42 -1.46 2.76 5.03
C LYS A 42 -2.12 3.12 6.36
N MET A 43 -3.41 3.47 6.34
CA MET A 43 -4.16 3.77 7.55
C MET A 43 -4.25 2.56 8.50
N GLN A 44 -4.30 1.34 7.96
CA GLN A 44 -4.26 0.11 8.75
C GLN A 44 -2.88 -0.15 9.33
N VAL A 45 -1.79 0.16 8.62
CA VAL A 45 -0.42 0.08 9.15
C VAL A 45 -0.25 1.00 10.37
N PHE A 46 -0.75 2.23 10.27
CA PHE A 46 -0.79 3.18 11.38
C PHE A 46 -1.62 2.69 12.57
N ALA A 47 -2.80 2.12 12.31
CA ALA A 47 -3.65 1.53 13.35
C ALA A 47 -2.96 0.32 14.02
N LEU A 48 -2.37 -0.58 13.24
CA LEU A 48 -1.64 -1.76 13.72
C LEU A 48 -0.43 -1.38 14.56
N SER A 49 0.26 -0.30 14.20
CA SER A 49 1.41 0.22 14.95
C SER A 49 1.00 0.70 16.35
N ARG A 50 -0.10 1.47 16.44
CA ARG A 50 -0.68 1.90 17.71
C ARG A 50 -1.16 0.71 18.55
N TRP A 51 -1.86 -0.22 17.90
CA TRP A 51 -2.32 -1.45 18.53
C TRP A 51 -1.14 -2.26 19.09
N ARG A 52 -0.07 -2.47 18.32
CA ARG A 52 1.11 -3.22 18.77
C ARG A 52 1.84 -2.55 19.94
N ASN A 53 1.80 -1.22 20.04
CA ASN A 53 2.35 -0.53 21.21
C ASN A 53 1.55 -0.76 22.50
N GLN A 54 0.27 -1.09 22.37
CA GLN A 54 -0.65 -1.33 23.49
C GLN A 54 -0.83 -2.83 23.78
N ASN A 55 -0.40 -3.71 22.86
CA ASN A 55 -0.67 -5.13 22.92
C ASN A 55 0.60 -5.96 22.68
N ARG A 56 0.79 -7.02 23.47
CA ARG A 56 1.75 -8.08 23.18
C ARG A 56 1.02 -9.42 23.22
N PRO A 57 0.59 -9.94 22.06
CA PRO A 57 -0.04 -11.26 22.02
C PRO A 57 0.92 -12.35 22.51
N ALA A 58 0.35 -13.41 23.08
CA ALA A 58 1.12 -14.58 23.47
C ALA A 58 1.88 -15.16 22.26
N GLY A 59 3.13 -15.57 22.48
CA GLY A 59 3.99 -16.13 21.42
C GLY A 59 4.73 -15.09 20.55
N PHE A 60 4.54 -13.79 20.76
CA PHE A 60 5.31 -12.78 20.02
C PHE A 60 6.79 -12.75 20.46
N LEU A 61 7.68 -12.91 19.48
CA LEU A 61 9.14 -12.93 19.67
C LEU A 61 9.76 -11.53 19.82
N GLY A 62 8.99 -10.47 19.57
CA GLY A 62 9.46 -9.09 19.72
C GLY A 62 9.50 -8.60 21.17
N PRO A 63 10.12 -7.44 21.42
CA PRO A 63 10.29 -6.89 22.77
C PRO A 63 8.95 -6.56 23.46
N GLN A 64 8.99 -6.51 24.81
CA GLN A 64 7.88 -6.02 25.63
C GLN A 64 7.70 -4.50 25.49
N GLY A 65 6.48 -4.03 25.78
CA GLY A 65 6.14 -2.61 25.80
C GLY A 65 6.00 -1.98 24.41
N ARG A 66 6.18 -0.66 24.36
CA ARG A 66 6.10 0.15 23.14
C ARG A 66 7.31 -0.14 22.26
N VAL A 67 7.06 -0.66 21.06
CA VAL A 67 8.11 -1.03 20.09
C VAL A 67 8.21 -0.05 18.93
N MET A 68 7.13 0.65 18.62
CA MET A 68 7.07 1.64 17.55
C MET A 68 7.14 3.05 18.15
N PRO A 69 8.17 3.85 17.86
CA PRO A 69 8.28 5.20 18.41
C PRO A 69 7.10 6.09 17.98
N GLU A 70 6.49 6.82 18.92
CA GLU A 70 5.35 7.71 18.66
C GLU A 70 5.66 8.76 17.60
N ARG A 71 6.88 9.33 17.63
CA ARG A 71 7.35 10.27 16.61
C ARG A 71 7.30 9.73 15.17
N VAL A 72 7.35 8.41 14.96
CA VAL A 72 7.23 7.80 13.62
C VAL A 72 5.77 7.61 13.22
N ILE A 73 4.88 7.41 14.21
CA ILE A 73 3.44 7.25 14.01
C ILE A 73 2.76 8.60 13.77
N ASP A 74 3.17 9.64 14.48
CA ASP A 74 2.55 10.97 14.45
C ASP A 74 3.17 11.88 13.38
N LYS A 75 4.32 11.50 12.83
CA LYS A 75 4.89 12.18 11.67
C LYS A 75 3.93 12.01 10.49
N PRO A 76 3.51 13.11 9.83
CA PRO A 76 2.74 13.02 8.60
C PRO A 76 3.46 12.14 7.58
N PRO A 77 2.76 11.23 6.89
CA PRO A 77 3.39 10.39 5.88
C PRO A 77 4.02 11.26 4.78
N SER A 78 5.28 10.99 4.47
CA SER A 78 6.04 11.68 3.42
C SER A 78 6.93 10.70 2.67
N ALA A 79 6.97 10.76 1.34
CA ALA A 79 7.97 10.08 0.54
C ALA A 79 9.28 10.83 0.57
N GLU A 80 10.19 10.34 1.39
CA GLU A 80 11.53 10.89 1.53
C GLU A 80 12.46 10.41 0.41
N LEU A 81 12.05 10.51 -0.86
CA LEU A 81 12.94 10.21 -2.00
C LEU A 81 13.75 11.44 -2.43
N ARG A 82 13.37 12.66 -2.04
CA ARG A 82 14.15 13.90 -2.20
C ARG A 82 13.90 14.90 -1.08
N ALA A 83 14.89 15.76 -0.79
CA ALA A 83 14.70 16.89 0.11
C ALA A 83 13.54 17.77 -0.39
N ASN A 84 12.58 18.07 0.49
CA ASN A 84 11.37 18.86 0.23
C ASN A 84 10.27 18.20 -0.65
N GLN A 85 10.32 16.90 -0.93
CA GLN A 85 9.21 16.21 -1.59
C GLN A 85 8.09 15.93 -0.58
N LYS A 86 6.85 16.39 -0.85
CA LYS A 86 5.66 15.98 -0.10
C LYS A 86 4.91 14.90 -0.88
N ASP A 87 4.42 13.87 -0.20
CA ASP A 87 3.52 12.85 -0.80
C ASP A 87 2.30 13.50 -1.47
N GLU A 88 1.85 14.62 -0.89
CA GLU A 88 0.71 15.42 -1.29
C GLU A 88 0.86 16.08 -2.67
N ASP A 89 2.08 16.17 -3.22
CA ASP A 89 2.29 16.72 -4.57
C ASP A 89 1.80 15.74 -5.66
N SER A 90 1.72 14.43 -5.33
CA SER A 90 1.44 13.37 -6.31
C SER A 90 0.25 12.47 -5.98
N LEU A 91 -0.20 12.42 -4.72
CA LEU A 91 -1.28 11.56 -4.25
C LEU A 91 -2.24 12.35 -3.34
N PRO A 92 -3.54 12.00 -3.29
CA PRO A 92 -4.40 12.52 -2.24
C PRO A 92 -3.94 12.01 -0.86
N PRO A 93 -4.34 12.67 0.25
CA PRO A 93 -4.03 12.21 1.59
C PRO A 93 -4.42 10.75 1.80
N TYR A 94 -3.63 9.97 2.53
CA TYR A 94 -3.86 8.53 2.72
C TYR A 94 -5.27 8.15 3.20
N PRO A 95 -5.95 8.88 4.12
CA PRO A 95 -7.34 8.58 4.45
C PRO A 95 -8.28 8.61 3.23
N VAL A 96 -8.07 9.55 2.32
CA VAL A 96 -8.84 9.68 1.07
C VAL A 96 -8.42 8.61 0.07
N LEU A 97 -7.11 8.40 -0.09
CA LEU A 97 -6.56 7.40 -1.00
C LEU A 97 -7.05 5.99 -0.65
N ASP A 98 -6.94 5.61 0.63
CA ASP A 98 -7.28 4.28 1.11
C ASP A 98 -8.78 4.00 0.97
N ASP A 99 -9.66 4.98 1.27
CA ASP A 99 -11.11 4.80 1.08
C ASP A 99 -11.48 4.62 -0.41
N ILE A 100 -10.89 5.43 -1.31
CA ILE A 100 -11.09 5.26 -2.76
C ILE A 100 -10.58 3.89 -3.22
N LEU A 101 -9.39 3.47 -2.77
CA LEU A 101 -8.82 2.18 -3.15
C LEU A 101 -9.64 1.00 -2.60
N GLU A 102 -10.17 1.10 -1.39
CA GLU A 102 -11.06 0.08 -0.83
C GLU A 102 -12.34 -0.03 -1.68
N CYS A 103 -12.92 1.09 -2.10
CA CYS A 103 -14.06 1.10 -3.00
C CYS A 103 -13.76 0.45 -4.37
N LEU A 104 -12.64 0.84 -5.01
CA LEU A 104 -12.26 0.33 -6.33
C LEU A 104 -11.81 -1.13 -6.31
N VAL A 105 -11.07 -1.55 -5.28
CA VAL A 105 -10.38 -2.86 -5.25
C VAL A 105 -11.19 -3.90 -4.52
N GLU A 106 -11.62 -3.64 -3.29
CA GLU A 106 -12.33 -4.63 -2.48
C GLU A 106 -13.79 -4.74 -2.92
N ASN A 107 -14.42 -3.59 -3.13
CA ASN A 107 -15.86 -3.50 -3.35
C ASN A 107 -16.25 -3.43 -4.84
N GLU A 108 -15.31 -3.22 -5.77
CA GLU A 108 -15.57 -3.03 -7.21
C GLU A 108 -16.69 -2.01 -7.47
N MET A 109 -16.71 -0.92 -6.69
CA MET A 109 -17.74 0.09 -6.81
C MET A 109 -17.59 0.87 -8.12
N PRO A 110 -18.70 1.14 -8.84
CA PRO A 110 -18.72 2.11 -9.92
C PRO A 110 -18.30 3.50 -9.46
N VAL A 111 -17.67 4.27 -10.35
CA VAL A 111 -17.12 5.61 -10.05
C VAL A 111 -18.18 6.57 -9.50
N GLU A 112 -19.41 6.49 -10.01
CA GLU A 112 -20.55 7.28 -9.55
C GLU A 112 -20.90 7.03 -8.08
N HIS A 113 -20.81 5.78 -7.62
CA HIS A 113 -21.06 5.43 -6.21
C HIS A 113 -19.92 5.92 -5.32
N ILE A 114 -18.68 5.89 -5.80
CA ILE A 114 -17.53 6.45 -5.07
C ILE A 114 -17.66 7.97 -4.95
N SER A 115 -18.14 8.64 -6.00
CA SER A 115 -18.39 10.08 -5.96
C SER A 115 -19.51 10.44 -4.99
N ALA A 116 -20.58 9.64 -4.94
CA ALA A 116 -21.67 9.80 -3.97
C ALA A 116 -21.23 9.67 -2.50
N ARG A 117 -20.08 9.02 -2.23
CA ARG A 117 -19.45 8.98 -0.89
C ARG A 117 -18.73 10.28 -0.51
N GLY A 118 -18.70 11.28 -1.40
CA GLY A 118 -18.09 12.59 -1.15
C GLY A 118 -16.71 12.78 -1.77
N HIS A 119 -16.24 11.84 -2.59
CA HIS A 119 -14.95 11.97 -3.28
C HIS A 119 -15.11 12.75 -4.60
N ALA A 120 -14.18 13.67 -4.86
CA ALA A 120 -14.17 14.42 -6.11
C ALA A 120 -13.84 13.49 -7.30
N LEU A 121 -14.64 13.58 -8.37
CA LEU A 121 -14.48 12.76 -9.58
C LEU A 121 -13.05 12.79 -10.16
N ALA A 122 -12.44 13.98 -10.19
CA ALA A 122 -11.06 14.14 -10.65
C ALA A 122 -10.05 13.33 -9.82
N THR A 123 -10.24 13.26 -8.50
CA THR A 123 -9.40 12.47 -7.60
C THR A 123 -9.61 10.97 -7.82
N ILE A 124 -10.86 10.53 -7.95
CA ILE A 124 -11.19 9.12 -8.20
C ILE A 124 -10.54 8.64 -9.50
N LYS A 125 -10.74 9.38 -10.61
CA LYS A 125 -10.18 9.06 -11.93
C LYS A 125 -8.64 9.05 -11.90
N ARG A 126 -8.01 9.96 -11.16
CA ARG A 126 -6.55 9.97 -10.97
C ARG A 126 -6.08 8.71 -10.23
N VAL A 127 -6.72 8.33 -9.13
CA VAL A 127 -6.36 7.12 -8.36
C VAL A 127 -6.56 5.86 -9.19
N GLU A 128 -7.68 5.75 -9.91
CA GLU A 128 -7.95 4.63 -10.82
C GLU A 128 -6.91 4.53 -11.94
N HIS A 129 -6.51 5.65 -12.53
CA HIS A 129 -5.45 5.67 -13.54
C HIS A 129 -4.12 5.13 -12.99
N LEU A 130 -3.71 5.61 -11.81
CA LEU A 130 -2.51 5.12 -11.13
C LEU A 130 -2.62 3.63 -10.79
N LEU A 131 -3.80 3.20 -10.30
CA LEU A 131 -4.09 1.80 -10.02
C LEU A 131 -3.88 0.92 -11.25
N ASN A 132 -4.41 1.34 -12.40
CA ASN A 132 -4.33 0.57 -13.64
C ASN A 132 -2.91 0.52 -14.22
N THR A 133 -2.20 1.64 -14.22
CA THR A 133 -0.83 1.72 -14.77
C THR A 133 0.22 1.02 -13.92
N ALA A 134 -0.02 0.83 -12.62
CA ALA A 134 0.90 0.17 -11.70
C ALA A 134 0.93 -1.36 -11.81
N GLU A 135 0.17 -1.97 -12.71
CA GLU A 135 0.05 -3.43 -12.86
C GLU A 135 1.40 -4.13 -13.10
N TYR A 136 2.26 -3.56 -13.95
CA TYR A 136 3.58 -4.14 -14.25
C TYR A 136 4.51 -4.21 -13.02
N LYS A 137 4.41 -3.23 -12.10
CA LYS A 137 5.16 -3.24 -10.84
C LYS A 137 4.62 -4.34 -9.94
N ARG A 138 3.30 -4.39 -9.73
CA ARG A 138 2.66 -5.37 -8.84
C ARG A 138 2.94 -6.82 -9.23
N ARG A 139 3.04 -7.12 -10.53
CA ARG A 139 3.39 -8.48 -11.00
C ARG A 139 4.81 -8.92 -10.64
N GLN A 140 5.70 -7.99 -10.33
CA GLN A 140 7.06 -8.26 -9.88
C GLN A 140 7.21 -8.14 -8.35
N ALA A 141 6.14 -7.79 -7.64
CA ALA A 141 6.18 -7.66 -6.19
C ALA A 141 6.36 -9.05 -5.54
N PRO A 142 7.14 -9.14 -4.45
CA PRO A 142 7.32 -10.39 -3.73
C PRO A 142 6.00 -10.95 -3.18
N PRO A 143 5.94 -12.26 -2.88
CA PRO A 143 4.79 -12.84 -2.18
C PRO A 143 4.60 -12.19 -0.80
N GLY A 144 3.39 -12.31 -0.25
CA GLY A 144 3.02 -11.72 1.03
C GLY A 144 1.75 -12.34 1.58
N VAL A 145 1.39 -11.98 2.81
CA VAL A 145 0.17 -12.47 3.46
C VAL A 145 -1.05 -11.83 2.79
N LYS A 146 -2.09 -12.62 2.55
CA LYS A 146 -3.43 -12.14 2.17
C LYS A 146 -4.25 -11.94 3.43
N LEU A 147 -4.83 -10.75 3.59
CA LEU A 147 -5.67 -10.36 4.72
C LEU A 147 -7.06 -9.91 4.27
N THR A 148 -7.17 -9.27 3.10
CA THR A 148 -8.44 -8.75 2.59
C THR A 148 -9.14 -9.76 1.68
N ARG A 149 -10.33 -9.40 1.19
CA ARG A 149 -11.10 -10.26 0.28
C ARG A 149 -10.42 -10.35 -1.08
N LYS A 150 -9.89 -9.24 -1.58
CA LYS A 150 -9.23 -9.14 -2.88
C LYS A 150 -7.80 -8.66 -2.77
N ASN A 151 -6.86 -9.59 -3.01
CA ASN A 151 -5.45 -9.24 -3.13
C ASN A 151 -5.04 -8.90 -4.57
N PHE A 152 -3.95 -8.14 -4.67
CA PHE A 152 -3.26 -7.98 -5.95
C PHE A 152 -2.47 -9.26 -6.27
N GLY A 153 -2.88 -9.96 -7.32
CA GLY A 153 -2.25 -11.21 -7.74
C GLY A 153 -3.25 -12.26 -8.20
N ARG A 154 -3.72 -13.12 -7.30
CA ARG A 154 -4.64 -14.20 -7.70
C ARG A 154 -6.06 -13.69 -7.88
N ASP A 155 -6.51 -12.78 -7.01
CA ASP A 155 -7.92 -12.37 -6.97
C ASP A 155 -8.23 -11.21 -7.92
N ARG A 156 -7.27 -10.30 -8.15
CA ARG A 156 -7.38 -9.21 -9.12
C ARG A 156 -6.27 -9.31 -10.16
N ARG A 157 -6.63 -9.64 -11.40
CA ARG A 157 -5.70 -9.80 -12.54
C ARG A 157 -6.13 -8.91 -13.70
N TYR A 158 -5.33 -7.88 -13.98
CA TYR A 158 -5.54 -6.99 -15.12
C TYR A 158 -4.38 -7.14 -16.11
N PRO A 159 -4.59 -6.91 -17.42
CA PRO A 159 -3.49 -6.90 -18.38
C PRO A 159 -2.51 -5.77 -18.08
N ILE A 160 -1.21 -6.00 -18.31
CA ILE A 160 -0.18 -4.95 -18.23
C ILE A 160 -0.41 -3.92 -19.33
N THR A 161 -0.52 -4.40 -20.57
CA THR A 161 -0.86 -3.56 -21.73
C THR A 161 -2.35 -3.30 -21.71
N ASN A 162 -2.76 -2.20 -21.08
CA ASN A 162 -4.16 -1.85 -20.90
C ASN A 162 -4.45 -0.37 -21.22
N ALA A 163 -5.12 -0.15 -22.36
CA ALA A 163 -5.59 1.17 -22.76
C ALA A 163 -7.08 1.41 -22.43
N PHE A 164 -7.77 0.46 -21.79
CA PHE A 164 -9.15 0.64 -21.37
C PHE A 164 -9.24 1.79 -20.36
N ARG A 165 -10.19 2.69 -20.58
CA ARG A 165 -10.54 3.79 -19.67
C ARG A 165 -12.06 3.81 -19.60
N ASP A 166 -12.61 3.84 -18.39
CA ASP A 166 -14.05 3.95 -18.24
C ASP A 166 -14.52 5.28 -18.83
N ALA A 167 -15.30 5.17 -19.89
CA ALA A 167 -15.87 6.29 -20.62
C ALA A 167 -17.21 6.68 -19.98
N THR A 168 -17.18 7.03 -18.70
CA THR A 168 -18.33 7.62 -17.98
C THR A 168 -17.85 8.70 -17.03
#